data_AF-K1SDW6-F1
#
_entry.id   AF-K1SDW6-F1
#
_cell.length_a   1.000
_cell.length_b   1.000
_cell.length_c   1.000
_cell.angle_alpha   90.00
_cell.angle_beta   90.00
_cell.angle_gamma   90.00
#
_symmetry.space_group_name_H-M   'P 1'
#
loop_
_entity.id
_entity.type
_entity.pdbx_description
1 polymer ?
#
loop_
_entity_poly.entity_id
_entity_poly.type
_entity_poly.pdbx_seq_one_letter_code
_entity_poly.pdbx_strand_id
1 'polypeptide(L)'
;MTLEEQIKHYRKQAGLSQEKMAEKIGVSRQAITKWENGTGTPDIANLMAIADFFQISVDELLSNEKSEKKQSDYIYESRTEYDIDGKKNFDIKLGGAYAVDLKAYHGEKIEVVNCFQ
;
A
#
# COMPACT_ATOMS: atom_id res chain seq x y z
N MET A 1 3.97 -3.04 8.05
CA MET A 1 4.36 -1.97 9.00
C MET A 1 3.59 -0.70 8.70
N THR A 2 3.21 0.09 9.71
CA THR A 2 2.62 1.43 9.50
C THR A 2 3.70 2.48 9.20
N LEU A 3 3.32 3.67 8.72
CA LEU A 3 4.26 4.75 8.38
C LEU A 3 5.15 5.14 9.57
N GLU A 4 4.57 5.24 10.77
CA GLU A 4 5.28 5.55 12.00
C GLU A 4 6.34 4.49 12.35
N GLU A 5 6.03 3.21 12.09
CA GLU A 5 6.97 2.10 12.26
C GLU A 5 8.08 2.14 11.22
N GLN A 6 7.77 2.47 9.96
CA GLN A 6 8.75 2.57 8.88
C GLN A 6 9.77 3.70 9.13
N ILE A 7 9.30 4.90 9.49
CA ILE A 7 10.18 6.04 9.83
C ILE A 7 11.15 5.64 10.95
N LYS A 8 10.62 4.99 11.99
CA LYS A 8 11.42 4.52 13.13
C LYS A 8 12.39 3.40 12.73
N HIS A 9 11.98 2.53 11.82
CA HIS A 9 12.78 1.44 11.28
C HIS A 9 14.00 1.97 10.52
N TYR A 10 13.79 2.84 9.52
CA TYR A 10 14.90 3.43 8.75
C TYR A 10 15.83 4.29 9.63
N ARG A 11 15.29 5.05 10.59
CA ARG A 11 16.13 5.79 11.55
C ARG A 11 17.04 4.86 12.34
N LYS A 12 16.51 3.75 12.84
CA LYS A 12 17.28 2.76 13.61
C LYS A 12 18.30 2.03 12.73
N GLN A 13 17.94 1.68 11.51
CA GLN A 13 18.87 1.08 10.55
C GLN A 13 20.05 2.01 10.25
N ALA A 14 19.80 3.32 10.13
CA ALA A 14 20.84 4.33 9.95
C ALA A 14 21.63 4.64 11.25
N GLY A 15 21.30 4.03 12.39
CA GLY A 15 21.97 4.27 13.67
C GLY A 15 21.78 5.69 14.22
N LEU A 16 20.72 6.38 13.81
CA LEU A 16 20.50 7.80 14.13
C LEU A 16 19.64 7.98 15.40
N SER A 17 19.97 9.01 16.18
CA SER A 17 19.04 9.53 17.18
C SER A 17 17.93 10.34 16.50
N GLN A 18 16.79 10.51 17.17
CA GLN A 18 15.71 11.39 16.67
C GLN A 18 16.19 12.82 16.43
N GLU A 19 17.11 13.30 17.26
CA GLU A 19 17.71 14.63 17.14
C GLU A 19 18.57 14.76 15.89
N LYS A 20 19.47 13.80 15.65
CA LYS A 20 20.31 13.78 14.43
C LYS A 20 19.49 13.67 13.16
N MET A 21 18.42 12.86 13.17
CA MET A 21 17.52 12.76 12.02
C MET A 21 16.78 14.08 11.79
N ALA A 22 16.32 14.74 12.84
CA ALA A 22 15.65 16.04 12.75
C ALA A 22 16.57 17.10 12.15
N GLU A 23 17.84 17.15 12.59
CA GLU A 23 18.86 18.05 12.04
C GLU A 23 19.13 17.80 10.55
N LYS A 24 19.16 16.53 10.13
CA LYS A 24 19.42 16.15 8.73
C LYS A 24 18.26 16.49 7.80
N ILE A 25 17.03 16.31 8.27
CA ILE A 25 15.81 16.59 7.49
C ILE A 25 15.45 18.09 7.55
N GLY A 26 15.97 18.83 8.53
CA GLY A 26 15.68 20.26 8.71
C GLY A 26 14.39 20.53 9.47
N VAL A 27 14.02 19.63 10.39
CA VAL A 27 12.79 19.73 11.19
C VAL A 27 13.09 19.73 12.69
N SER A 28 12.07 20.03 13.50
CA SER A 28 12.22 19.93 14.95
C SER A 28 12.25 18.48 15.41
N ARG A 29 13.01 18.17 16.46
CA ARG A 29 12.99 16.85 17.12
C ARG A 29 11.57 16.41 17.51
N GLN A 30 10.73 17.35 17.94
CA GLN A 30 9.33 17.07 18.29
C GLN A 30 8.51 16.58 17.08
N ALA A 31 8.80 17.06 15.87
CA ALA A 31 8.15 16.58 14.66
C ALA A 31 8.46 15.09 14.43
N ILE A 32 9.74 14.71 14.50
CA ILE A 32 10.16 13.29 14.39
C ILE A 32 9.47 12.43 15.46
N THR A 33 9.43 12.88 16.72
CA THR A 33 8.73 12.15 17.79
C THR A 33 7.24 11.98 17.49
N LYS A 34 6.56 13.01 16.97
CA LYS A 34 5.14 12.93 16.63
C LYS A 34 4.89 11.93 15.50
N TRP A 35 5.73 11.94 14.47
CA TRP A 35 5.65 11.03 13.33
C TRP A 35 5.90 9.58 13.75
N GLU A 36 6.93 9.31 14.57
CA GLU A 36 7.22 7.96 15.07
C GLU A 36 6.20 7.41 16.07
N ASN A 37 5.37 8.28 16.67
CA ASN A 37 4.33 7.89 17.62
C ASN A 37 2.92 7.94 17.01
N GLY A 38 2.78 8.25 15.72
CA GLY A 38 1.48 8.37 15.04
C GLY A 38 0.59 9.52 15.55
N THR A 39 1.15 10.47 16.32
CA THR A 39 0.41 11.63 16.86
C THR A 39 0.49 12.87 15.96
N GLY A 40 1.21 12.76 14.85
CA GLY A 40 1.23 13.75 13.77
C GLY A 40 1.66 13.10 12.48
N THR A 41 1.20 13.62 11.36
CA THR A 41 1.52 13.13 10.01
C THR A 41 2.53 14.07 9.37
N PRO A 42 3.61 13.57 8.74
CA PRO A 42 4.49 14.41 7.94
C PRO A 42 3.72 14.96 6.73
N ASP A 43 3.98 16.21 6.35
CA ASP A 43 3.46 16.75 5.09
C ASP A 43 4.22 16.17 3.89
N ILE A 44 3.75 16.49 2.69
CA ILE A 44 4.34 15.98 1.44
C ILE A 44 5.84 16.37 1.33
N ALA A 45 6.20 17.59 1.73
CA ALA A 45 7.58 18.06 1.68
C ALA A 45 8.49 17.24 2.61
N ASN A 46 8.04 16.97 3.83
CA ASN A 46 8.77 16.15 4.80
C ASN A 46 8.83 14.68 4.38
N LEU A 47 7.77 14.14 3.78
CA LEU A 47 7.79 12.78 3.22
C LEU A 47 8.86 12.65 2.12
N MET A 48 8.94 13.62 1.20
CA MET A 48 9.98 13.64 0.18
C MET A 48 11.37 13.76 0.81
N ALA A 49 11.55 14.65 1.79
CA ALA A 49 12.83 14.82 2.48
C ALA A 49 13.29 13.55 3.23
N ILE A 50 12.36 12.82 3.86
CA ILE A 50 12.64 11.53 4.51
C ILE A 50 13.06 10.49 3.46
N ALA A 51 12.30 10.39 2.36
CA ALA A 51 12.55 9.44 1.27
C ALA A 51 13.93 9.68 0.63
N ASP A 52 14.22 10.94 0.29
CA ASP A 52 15.52 11.37 -0.25
C ASP A 52 16.66 11.08 0.73
N PHE A 53 16.46 11.36 2.01
CA PHE A 53 17.47 11.14 3.05
C PHE A 53 17.85 9.66 3.20
N PHE A 54 16.88 8.76 3.14
CA PHE A 54 17.11 7.32 3.22
C PHE A 54 17.36 6.65 1.86
N GLN A 55 17.35 7.42 0.77
CA GLN A 55 17.48 6.92 -0.61
C GLN A 55 16.45 5.84 -0.97
N ILE A 56 15.22 6.02 -0.48
CA ILE A 56 14.08 5.17 -0.78
C ILE A 56 13.03 5.97 -1.56
N SER A 57 12.09 5.30 -2.18
CA SER A 57 10.95 5.98 -2.77
C SER A 57 9.91 6.36 -1.71
N VAL A 58 9.12 7.42 -1.98
CA VAL A 58 8.01 7.79 -1.09
C VAL A 58 6.97 6.67 -1.04
N ASP A 59 6.80 5.91 -2.12
CA ASP A 59 5.94 4.73 -2.10
C ASP A 59 6.49 3.63 -1.19
N GLU A 60 7.79 3.39 -1.12
CA GLU A 60 8.39 2.43 -0.19
C GLU A 60 8.19 2.90 1.26
N LEU A 61 8.39 4.20 1.54
CA LEU A 61 8.16 4.82 2.85
C LEU A 61 6.70 4.76 3.31
N LEU A 62 5.74 4.72 2.38
CA LEU A 62 4.30 4.62 2.65
C LEU A 62 3.76 3.21 2.46
N SER A 63 4.59 2.27 1.98
CA SER A 63 4.17 0.91 1.68
C SER A 63 3.93 0.17 2.98
N ASN A 64 2.67 0.19 3.40
CA ASN A 64 2.19 -0.78 4.34
C ASN A 64 2.24 -2.13 3.63
N GLU A 65 3.08 -3.06 4.07
CA GLU A 65 3.24 -4.43 3.51
C GLU A 65 1.92 -5.23 3.32
N LYS A 66 0.76 -4.66 3.70
CA LYS A 66 -0.57 -5.16 3.37
C LYS A 66 -1.08 -4.78 1.98
N SER A 67 -0.44 -3.85 1.29
CA SER A 67 -0.59 -3.70 -0.15
C SER A 67 0.59 -4.40 -0.80
N GLU A 68 0.49 -5.73 -0.91
CA GLU A 68 1.08 -6.39 -2.06
C GLU A 68 0.52 -5.66 -3.29
N LYS A 69 1.29 -4.69 -3.82
CA LYS A 69 1.12 -4.30 -5.20
C LYS A 69 1.47 -5.56 -5.96
N LYS A 70 0.47 -6.41 -6.22
CA LYS A 70 0.56 -7.35 -7.33
C LYS A 70 0.94 -6.48 -8.51
N GLN A 71 2.20 -6.56 -8.93
CA GLN A 71 2.60 -6.16 -10.25
C GLN A 71 1.68 -6.98 -11.16
N SER A 72 0.59 -6.37 -11.61
CA SER A 72 -0.38 -7.03 -12.46
C SER A 72 0.35 -7.28 -13.77
N ASP A 73 0.62 -8.54 -14.11
CA ASP A 73 1.14 -8.94 -15.43
C ASP A 73 0.13 -8.65 -16.57
N TYR A 74 -1.00 -8.03 -16.25
CA TYR A 74 -2.15 -7.78 -17.11
C TYR A 74 -2.28 -6.30 -17.42
N ILE A 75 -2.50 -5.98 -18.70
CA ILE A 75 -2.72 -4.62 -19.20
C ILE A 75 -4.13 -4.13 -18.83
N TYR A 76 -5.10 -5.04 -18.69
CA TYR A 76 -6.48 -4.70 -18.37
C TYR A 76 -7.22 -5.81 -17.58
N GLU A 77 -8.08 -5.41 -16.64
CA GLU A 77 -9.00 -6.31 -15.94
C GLU A 77 -10.48 -5.93 -16.15
N SER A 78 -11.31 -6.93 -16.40
CA SER A 78 -12.78 -6.80 -16.44
C SER A 78 -13.38 -7.50 -15.25
N ARG A 79 -14.07 -6.75 -14.39
CA ARG A 79 -14.66 -7.23 -13.14
C ARG A 79 -16.18 -7.28 -13.26
N THR A 80 -16.77 -8.43 -12.96
CA THR A 80 -18.22 -8.62 -12.91
C THR A 80 -18.63 -9.14 -11.54
N GLU A 81 -19.56 -8.44 -10.89
CA GLU A 81 -20.13 -8.85 -9.59
C GLU A 81 -21.49 -9.51 -9.79
N TYR A 82 -21.69 -10.63 -9.10
CA TYR A 82 -22.92 -11.41 -9.10
C TYR A 82 -23.45 -11.56 -7.69
N ASP A 83 -24.74 -11.30 -7.52
CA ASP A 83 -25.45 -11.53 -6.26
C ASP A 83 -26.00 -12.96 -6.19
N ILE A 84 -25.79 -13.62 -5.05
CA ILE A 84 -26.03 -15.03 -4.78
C ILE A 84 -26.91 -15.17 -3.54
N ASP A 85 -28.11 -14.63 -3.64
CA ASP A 85 -29.20 -14.88 -2.69
C ASP A 85 -29.66 -16.36 -2.63
N GLY A 86 -28.97 -17.30 -3.31
CA GLY A 86 -29.34 -18.70 -3.41
C GLY A 86 -28.62 -19.46 -4.53
N LYS A 87 -29.00 -20.73 -4.77
CA LYS A 87 -28.41 -21.56 -5.83
C LYS A 87 -28.74 -20.99 -7.22
N LYS A 88 -27.76 -20.34 -7.86
CA LYS A 88 -27.85 -19.78 -9.21
C LYS A 88 -26.81 -20.45 -10.13
N ASN A 89 -27.17 -20.65 -11.39
CA ASN A 89 -26.24 -21.06 -12.44
C ASN A 89 -25.85 -19.81 -13.23
N PHE A 90 -24.56 -19.57 -13.44
CA PHE A 90 -24.05 -18.41 -14.16
C PHE A 90 -23.28 -18.85 -15.40
N ASP A 91 -23.62 -18.28 -16.55
CA ASP A 91 -22.82 -18.41 -17.76
C ASP A 91 -21.76 -17.29 -17.78
N ILE A 92 -20.50 -17.67 -17.59
CA ILE A 92 -19.39 -16.71 -17.57
C ILE A 92 -18.68 -16.75 -18.94
N LYS A 93 -18.70 -15.61 -19.65
CA LYS A 93 -17.91 -15.43 -20.87
C LYS A 93 -16.51 -14.94 -20.53
N LEU A 94 -15.53 -15.83 -20.65
CA LEU A 94 -14.12 -15.53 -20.38
C LEU A 94 -13.43 -14.84 -21.57
N GLY A 95 -13.93 -15.03 -22.79
CA GLY A 95 -13.35 -14.42 -23.99
C GLY A 95 -11.87 -14.81 -24.16
N GLY A 96 -11.01 -13.82 -24.44
CA GLY A 96 -9.56 -13.97 -24.54
C GLY A 96 -8.81 -13.73 -23.22
N ALA A 97 -9.47 -13.93 -22.07
CA ALA A 97 -8.82 -13.74 -20.78
C ALA A 97 -7.62 -14.68 -20.64
N TYR A 98 -6.49 -14.13 -20.22
CA TYR A 98 -5.29 -14.90 -19.93
C TYR A 98 -5.41 -15.58 -18.57
N ALA A 99 -6.01 -14.90 -17.59
CA ALA A 99 -6.29 -15.43 -16.26
C ALA A 99 -7.68 -15.02 -15.77
N VAL A 100 -8.22 -15.81 -14.85
CA VAL A 100 -9.54 -15.57 -14.25
C VAL A 100 -9.44 -15.78 -12.74
N ASP A 101 -9.74 -14.74 -11.98
CA ASP A 101 -9.85 -14.79 -10.53
C ASP A 101 -11.33 -14.79 -10.12
N LEU A 102 -11.75 -15.81 -9.36
CA LEU A 102 -13.10 -15.88 -8.80
C LEU A 102 -13.03 -15.75 -7.28
N LYS A 103 -13.69 -14.73 -6.74
CA LYS A 103 -13.65 -14.39 -5.31
C LYS A 103 -15.06 -14.31 -4.75
N ALA A 104 -15.27 -14.87 -3.56
CA ALA A 104 -16.50 -14.71 -2.81
C ALA A 104 -16.27 -13.74 -1.66
N TYR A 105 -17.22 -12.84 -1.43
CA TYR A 105 -17.19 -11.86 -0.35
C TYR A 105 -18.27 -12.14 0.69
N HIS A 106 -18.10 -11.55 1.88
CA HIS A 106 -19.13 -11.58 2.91
C HIS A 106 -20.36 -10.80 2.43
N GLY A 107 -21.54 -11.43 2.46
CA GLY A 107 -22.80 -10.85 1.95
C GLY A 107 -23.22 -11.34 0.57
N GLU A 108 -23.07 -12.65 0.30
CA GLU A 108 -23.68 -13.33 -0.86
C GLU A 108 -23.25 -12.81 -2.23
N LYS A 109 -22.03 -12.27 -2.36
CA LYS A 109 -21.52 -11.78 -3.64
C LYS A 109 -20.34 -12.59 -4.14
N ILE A 110 -20.36 -12.96 -5.42
CA ILE A 110 -19.17 -13.44 -6.14
C ILE A 110 -18.73 -12.36 -7.12
N GLU A 111 -17.43 -12.18 -7.18
CA GLU A 111 -16.76 -11.39 -8.17
C GLU A 111 -15.98 -12.30 -9.10
N VAL A 112 -16.11 -12.05 -10.41
CA VAL A 112 -15.32 -12.67 -11.46
C VAL A 112 -14.46 -11.58 -12.09
N VAL A 113 -13.14 -11.74 -12.00
CA VAL A 113 -12.17 -10.84 -12.61
C VAL A 113 -11.50 -11.58 -13.77
N ASN A 114 -11.73 -11.10 -14.99
CA ASN A 114 -11.05 -11.55 -16.18
C ASN A 114 -9.85 -10.65 -16.45
N CYS A 115 -8.67 -11.24 -16.47
CA CYS A 115 -7.40 -10.55 -16.62
C CYS A 115 -6.88 -10.73 -18.05
N PHE A 116 -6.55 -9.64 -18.72
CA PHE A 116 -6.11 -9.60 -20.12
C PHE A 116 -4.70 -9.04 -20.22
N GLN A 117 -3.89 -9.67 -21.07
CA GLN A 117 -2.51 -9.29 -21.30
C GLN A 117 -2.36 -8.13 -22.28
#